data_AF-A0A7Y2G853-F1
#
_entry.id   AF-A0A7Y2G853-F1
#
_cell.length_a   1.000
_cell.length_b   1.000
_cell.length_c   1.000
_cell.angle_alpha   90.00
_cell.angle_beta   90.00
_cell.angle_gamma   90.00
#
_symmetry.space_group_name_H-M   'P 1'
#
loop_
_entity.id
_entity.type
_entity.pdbx_description
1 polymer ?
#
loop_
_entity_poly.entity_id
_entity_poly.type
_entity_poly.pdbx_seq_one_letter_code
_entity_poly.pdbx_strand_id
1 'polypeptide(L)'
;MRTASALGLAVAAAAFCFGVASGADGGAERAASGAADAATGTAPVAAAAGFDHALHDGYFPDCVVCHGSPGRSPASWVPSLPEAESCAACHDGAVQDRVPWTGPGLSAPTNLRFDHSGHAAAVRNADPDAEAVNCAACHGDPQVVRADAGACLSCHGETEHFADATNCATCHLPMSDAPGIPESRIAEWPRPPGHDVPGFAGGGHGALATATCPADGGAPANCAVCHSRTFCLNCHVDAPERPEIAALALDDRSRVHQASLVSPGDHAEADFLAMHGHSLGEAGAACATCHTEESCRVCHVAGAVSLSI
;
A
#
# COMPACT_ATOMS: atom_id res chain seq x y z
N MET A 1 29.91 -30.81 -36.25
CA MET A 1 29.96 -31.43 -34.91
C MET A 1 29.49 -30.40 -33.90
N ARG A 2 28.22 -30.43 -33.53
CA ARG A 2 27.63 -29.58 -32.48
C ARG A 2 26.81 -30.51 -31.59
N THR A 3 27.28 -30.68 -30.35
CA THR A 3 26.66 -31.52 -29.33
C THR A 3 25.54 -30.75 -28.64
N ALA A 4 24.33 -31.32 -28.66
CA ALA A 4 23.20 -30.87 -27.87
C ALA A 4 23.30 -31.49 -26.47
N SER A 5 23.30 -30.65 -25.43
CA SER A 5 23.14 -31.08 -24.04
C SER A 5 21.68 -30.87 -23.63
N ALA A 6 20.97 -31.97 -23.40
CA ALA A 6 19.68 -31.99 -22.74
C ALA A 6 19.91 -32.11 -21.23
N LEU A 7 19.52 -31.10 -20.45
CA LEU A 7 19.36 -31.22 -19.01
C LEU A 7 17.88 -31.50 -18.71
N GLY A 8 17.60 -32.68 -18.18
CA GLY A 8 16.28 -33.06 -17.69
C GLY A 8 16.00 -32.41 -16.33
N LEU A 9 14.84 -31.77 -16.22
CA LEU A 9 14.30 -31.24 -14.97
C LEU A 9 13.31 -32.27 -14.41
N ALA A 10 13.62 -32.83 -13.24
CA ALA A 10 12.71 -33.70 -12.50
C ALA A 10 11.82 -32.83 -11.59
N VAL A 11 10.52 -32.85 -11.83
CA VAL A 11 9.50 -32.22 -10.98
C VAL A 11 9.07 -33.24 -9.92
N ALA A 12 9.35 -32.94 -8.65
CA ALA A 12 8.83 -33.70 -7.52
C ALA A 12 7.48 -33.08 -7.08
N ALA A 13 6.40 -33.85 -7.24
CA ALA A 13 5.08 -33.50 -6.75
C ALA A 13 4.99 -33.76 -5.24
N ALA A 14 4.68 -32.72 -4.45
CA ALA A 14 4.32 -32.86 -3.04
C ALA A 14 2.79 -32.85 -2.89
N ALA A 15 2.29 -33.86 -2.19
CA ALA A 15 0.88 -34.13 -1.99
C ALA A 15 0.21 -33.15 -1.02
N PHE A 16 -0.96 -32.65 -1.42
CA PHE A 16 -1.92 -31.93 -0.57
C PHE A 16 -2.71 -32.93 0.29
N CYS A 17 -2.69 -32.73 1.61
CA CYS A 17 -3.66 -33.35 2.52
C CYS A 17 -4.68 -32.30 2.94
N PHE A 18 -5.92 -32.47 2.46
CA PHE A 18 -7.11 -31.76 2.93
C PHE A 18 -7.49 -32.24 4.34
N GLY A 19 -7.56 -31.31 5.29
CA GLY A 19 -8.19 -31.50 6.59
C GLY A 19 -9.48 -30.69 6.69
N VAL A 20 -10.61 -31.38 6.59
CA VAL A 20 -11.96 -30.90 6.90
C VAL A 20 -12.21 -31.01 8.41
N ALA A 21 -12.75 -29.95 9.04
CA ALA A 21 -13.56 -30.08 10.24
C ALA A 21 -14.56 -28.91 10.35
N SER A 22 -15.78 -29.30 10.68
CA SER A 22 -17.02 -28.54 10.62
C SER A 22 -17.39 -27.88 11.94
N GLY A 23 -18.19 -26.80 11.83
CA GLY A 23 -19.41 -26.58 12.63
C GLY A 23 -19.29 -25.96 14.02
N ALA A 24 -20.00 -24.86 14.23
CA ALA A 24 -21.08 -24.78 15.22
C ALA A 24 -21.81 -23.44 15.16
N ASP A 25 -23.14 -23.55 15.16
CA ASP A 25 -24.15 -22.51 15.20
C ASP A 25 -24.15 -21.69 16.50
N GLY A 26 -24.68 -20.46 16.43
CA GLY A 26 -24.92 -19.63 17.62
C GLY A 26 -25.64 -18.33 17.29
N GLY A 27 -26.93 -18.42 16.97
CA GLY A 27 -27.81 -17.25 16.88
C GLY A 27 -28.14 -16.65 18.24
N ALA A 28 -28.31 -15.33 18.27
CA ALA A 28 -29.10 -14.65 19.29
C ALA A 28 -29.68 -13.35 18.71
N GLU A 29 -30.97 -13.43 18.40
CA GLU A 29 -31.87 -12.31 18.13
C GLU A 29 -31.87 -11.31 19.29
N ARG A 30 -31.82 -10.00 18.99
CA ARG A 30 -32.46 -8.99 19.84
C ARG A 30 -33.29 -8.02 19.01
N ALA A 31 -34.53 -7.93 19.46
CA ALA A 31 -35.64 -7.24 18.89
C ALA A 31 -35.53 -5.70 18.96
N ALA A 32 -36.30 -5.10 18.05
CA ALA A 32 -36.53 -3.69 17.85
C ALA A 32 -37.28 -2.99 19.00
N SER A 33 -37.01 -1.69 19.14
CA SER A 33 -37.93 -0.61 19.52
C SER A 33 -37.22 0.69 19.09
N GLY A 34 -37.80 1.65 18.36
CA GLY A 34 -39.19 2.01 18.15
C GLY A 34 -39.40 3.42 18.74
N ALA A 35 -39.10 4.48 17.99
CA ALA A 35 -39.60 5.83 18.25
C ALA A 35 -39.56 6.65 16.95
N ALA A 36 -40.76 7.07 16.52
CA ALA A 36 -41.00 7.94 15.38
C ALA A 36 -40.96 9.39 15.85
N ASP A 37 -40.20 10.23 15.14
CA ASP A 37 -40.31 11.69 15.23
C ASP A 37 -40.53 12.29 13.84
N ALA A 38 -41.32 13.36 13.85
CA ALA A 38 -42.07 13.90 12.73
C ALA A 38 -41.23 14.72 11.73
N ALA A 39 -41.50 14.44 10.46
CA ALA A 39 -41.44 15.27 9.26
C ALA A 39 -41.01 16.75 9.39
N THR A 40 -39.77 17.03 9.00
CA THR A 40 -39.44 18.11 8.05
C THR A 40 -39.03 17.46 6.74
N GLY A 41 -39.96 17.42 5.77
CA GLY A 41 -39.78 16.75 4.49
C GLY A 41 -38.81 17.48 3.56
N THR A 42 -37.51 17.34 3.79
CA THR A 42 -36.56 17.25 2.68
C THR A 42 -36.83 15.91 2.00
N ALA A 43 -37.30 15.94 0.74
CA ALA A 43 -37.36 14.74 -0.07
C ALA A 43 -35.99 14.03 0.00
N PRO A 44 -35.94 12.70 0.17
CA PRO A 44 -34.66 12.00 0.15
C PRO A 44 -33.98 12.37 -1.17
N VAL A 45 -32.78 12.94 -1.09
CA VAL A 45 -31.92 13.07 -2.26
C VAL A 45 -31.75 11.64 -2.75
N ALA A 46 -32.42 11.31 -3.85
CA ALA A 46 -32.29 10.01 -4.47
C ALA A 46 -30.79 9.76 -4.64
N ALA A 47 -30.30 8.64 -4.09
CA ALA A 47 -28.92 8.23 -4.32
C ALA A 47 -28.67 8.35 -5.83
N ALA A 48 -27.64 9.11 -6.22
CA ALA A 48 -27.35 9.37 -7.61
C ALA A 48 -27.37 8.04 -8.36
N ALA A 49 -28.37 7.85 -9.21
CA ALA A 49 -28.43 6.69 -10.07
C ALA A 49 -27.13 6.72 -10.88
N GLY A 50 -26.34 5.65 -10.78
CA GLY A 50 -25.10 5.54 -11.54
C GLY A 50 -25.36 5.71 -13.04
N PHE A 51 -24.34 6.14 -13.78
CA PHE A 51 -24.44 6.22 -15.23
C PHE A 51 -24.46 4.81 -15.84
N ASP A 52 -25.53 4.48 -16.55
CA ASP A 52 -25.67 3.19 -17.25
C ASP A 52 -25.11 3.31 -18.67
N HIS A 53 -23.91 2.79 -18.89
CA HIS A 53 -23.26 2.83 -20.19
C HIS A 53 -23.99 1.97 -21.23
N ALA A 54 -24.66 0.89 -20.85
CA ALA A 54 -25.34 0.01 -21.80
C ALA A 54 -26.55 0.73 -22.45
N LEU A 55 -27.21 1.63 -21.72
CA LEU A 55 -28.26 2.48 -22.28
C LEU A 55 -27.73 3.53 -23.27
N HIS A 56 -26.42 3.81 -23.25
CA HIS A 56 -25.81 4.87 -24.05
C HIS A 56 -24.85 4.38 -25.14
N ASP A 57 -24.62 3.06 -25.24
CA ASP A 57 -23.70 2.40 -26.18
C ASP A 57 -23.90 2.80 -27.65
N GLY A 58 -25.14 3.08 -28.07
CA GLY A 58 -25.45 3.53 -29.44
C GLY A 58 -25.20 5.02 -29.74
N TYR A 59 -24.98 5.85 -28.71
CA TYR A 59 -24.81 7.30 -28.85
C TYR A 59 -23.36 7.74 -28.67
N PHE A 60 -22.58 6.97 -27.89
CA PHE A 60 -21.19 7.29 -27.56
C PHE A 60 -20.28 6.11 -27.90
N PRO A 61 -19.85 5.99 -29.18
CA PRO A 61 -19.05 4.85 -29.62
C PRO A 61 -17.60 4.85 -29.09
N ASP A 62 -17.19 5.90 -28.38
CA ASP A 62 -15.84 6.04 -27.82
C ASP A 62 -15.90 6.67 -26.42
N CYS A 63 -15.11 6.10 -25.50
CA CYS A 63 -14.96 6.55 -24.11
C CYS A 63 -14.56 8.03 -24.04
N VAL A 64 -13.71 8.49 -24.97
CA VAL A 64 -13.17 9.86 -24.94
C VAL A 64 -14.22 10.93 -25.23
N VAL A 65 -15.41 10.55 -25.73
CA VAL A 65 -16.52 11.49 -25.98
C VAL A 65 -17.01 12.10 -24.66
N CYS A 66 -17.15 11.27 -23.62
CA CYS A 66 -17.60 11.72 -22.30
C CYS A 66 -16.43 11.93 -21.33
N HIS A 67 -15.36 11.13 -21.45
CA HIS A 67 -14.22 11.16 -20.54
C HIS A 67 -13.04 11.99 -21.05
N GLY A 68 -13.17 12.66 -22.20
CA GLY A 68 -12.07 13.43 -22.80
C GLY A 68 -10.83 12.57 -23.11
N SER A 69 -9.76 13.22 -23.55
CA SER A 69 -8.46 12.56 -23.66
C SER A 69 -7.76 12.54 -22.30
N PRO A 70 -7.07 11.44 -21.94
CA PRO A 70 -6.30 11.39 -20.70
C PRO A 70 -5.31 12.56 -20.63
N GLY A 71 -5.39 13.35 -19.56
CA GLY A 71 -4.45 14.44 -19.28
C GLY A 71 -3.03 13.91 -19.06
N ARG A 72 -2.03 14.80 -19.20
CA ARG A 72 -0.60 14.47 -19.09
C ARG A 72 -0.03 14.53 -17.66
N SER A 73 -0.86 14.70 -16.64
CA SER A 73 -0.37 14.98 -15.28
C SER A 73 -0.88 13.95 -14.26
N PRO A 74 0.02 13.37 -13.44
CA PRO A 74 -0.36 12.49 -12.33
C PRO A 74 -1.06 13.24 -11.18
N ALA A 75 -1.10 14.57 -11.22
CA ALA A 75 -1.71 15.41 -10.19
C ALA A 75 -3.18 15.76 -10.46
N SER A 76 -3.68 15.57 -11.69
CA SER A 76 -5.12 15.67 -11.99
C SER A 76 -5.79 14.35 -11.64
N TRP A 77 -5.90 14.05 -10.35
CA TRP A 77 -6.67 12.93 -9.79
C TRP A 77 -8.18 13.07 -10.01
N VAL A 78 -8.63 14.22 -10.52
CA VAL A 78 -10.00 14.37 -11.00
C VAL A 78 -10.07 13.48 -12.23
N PRO A 79 -10.78 12.33 -12.18
CA PRO A 79 -11.04 11.60 -13.39
C PRO A 79 -11.74 12.60 -14.31
N SER A 80 -11.41 12.57 -15.59
CA SER A 80 -12.14 13.32 -16.60
C SER A 80 -13.58 12.77 -16.64
N LEU A 81 -14.37 13.12 -15.63
CA LEU A 81 -15.76 12.77 -15.50
C LEU A 81 -16.53 13.83 -16.28
N PRO A 82 -17.58 13.44 -16.99
CA PRO A 82 -18.46 14.41 -17.62
C PRO A 82 -19.01 15.38 -16.57
N GLU A 83 -18.88 16.69 -16.83
CA GLU A 83 -19.52 17.73 -16.04
C GLU A 83 -21.05 17.59 -16.15
N ALA A 84 -21.81 18.03 -15.13
CA ALA A 84 -23.27 17.93 -15.13
C ALA A 84 -23.91 18.61 -16.34
N GLU A 85 -23.29 19.69 -16.81
CA GLU A 85 -23.66 20.44 -18.00
C GLU A 85 -23.62 19.58 -19.26
N SER A 86 -22.70 18.62 -19.36
CA SER A 86 -22.62 17.74 -20.53
C SER A 86 -23.83 16.79 -20.61
N CYS A 87 -24.32 16.31 -19.47
CA CYS A 87 -25.54 15.49 -19.41
C CYS A 87 -26.78 16.31 -19.78
N ALA A 88 -26.83 17.57 -19.34
CA ALA A 88 -27.95 18.48 -19.60
C ALA A 88 -28.13 18.82 -21.09
N ALA A 89 -27.13 18.57 -21.95
CA ALA A 89 -27.25 18.76 -23.39
C ALA A 89 -28.27 17.80 -24.04
N CYS A 90 -28.47 16.62 -23.46
CA CYS A 90 -29.47 15.64 -23.91
C CYS A 90 -30.61 15.47 -22.89
N HIS A 91 -30.32 15.63 -21.59
CA HIS A 91 -31.28 15.51 -20.50
C HIS A 91 -31.79 16.89 -20.04
N ASP A 92 -32.35 17.66 -20.97
CA ASP A 92 -32.87 19.02 -20.73
C ASP A 92 -34.37 19.06 -20.36
N GLY A 93 -35.06 17.93 -20.44
CA GLY A 93 -36.51 17.79 -20.29
C GLY A 93 -37.31 17.98 -21.59
N ALA A 94 -36.64 18.25 -22.71
CA ALA A 94 -37.25 18.33 -24.04
C ALA A 94 -36.85 17.13 -24.92
N VAL A 95 -35.57 16.73 -24.90
CA VAL A 95 -35.06 15.56 -25.63
C VAL A 95 -35.16 14.28 -24.79
N GLN A 96 -34.66 14.33 -23.55
CA GLN A 96 -34.78 13.29 -22.54
C GLN A 96 -35.13 13.88 -21.18
N ASP A 97 -35.65 13.05 -20.27
CA ASP A 97 -35.92 13.45 -18.89
C ASP A 97 -34.67 14.00 -18.20
N ARG A 98 -34.82 15.04 -17.39
CA ARG A 98 -33.69 15.63 -16.65
C ARG A 98 -33.11 14.63 -15.67
N VAL A 99 -31.79 14.49 -15.66
CA VAL A 99 -31.06 13.64 -14.71
C VAL A 99 -30.28 14.49 -13.73
N PRO A 100 -30.36 14.23 -12.41
CA PRO A 100 -29.55 14.91 -11.41
C PRO A 100 -28.14 14.28 -11.34
N TRP A 101 -27.38 14.36 -12.43
CA TRP A 101 -26.00 13.86 -12.46
C TRP A 101 -25.09 14.79 -11.67
N THR A 102 -24.37 14.25 -10.68
CA THR A 102 -23.37 14.97 -9.89
C THR A 102 -21.97 14.37 -10.05
N GLY A 103 -21.80 13.40 -10.95
CA GLY A 103 -20.61 12.56 -11.02
C GLY A 103 -20.51 11.58 -9.84
N PRO A 104 -19.74 10.49 -9.99
CA PRO A 104 -19.23 9.79 -8.83
C PRO A 104 -18.37 10.77 -8.01
N GLY A 105 -18.40 10.62 -6.68
CA GLY A 105 -17.49 11.37 -5.82
C GLY A 105 -16.04 11.16 -6.26
N LEU A 106 -15.18 12.17 -6.03
CA LEU A 106 -13.76 12.07 -6.37
C LEU A 106 -13.19 10.76 -5.84
N SER A 107 -12.55 9.99 -6.73
CA SER A 107 -11.93 8.75 -6.35
C SER A 107 -10.97 8.99 -5.21
N ALA A 108 -11.11 8.23 -4.12
CA ALA A 108 -10.29 8.44 -2.95
C ALA A 108 -8.78 8.38 -3.33
N PRO A 109 -7.94 9.29 -2.81
CA PRO A 109 -6.55 9.47 -3.23
C PRO A 109 -5.71 8.21 -2.98
N THR A 110 -4.75 7.94 -3.85
CA THR A 110 -3.86 6.78 -3.74
C THR A 110 -2.41 7.20 -3.95
N ASN A 111 -1.46 6.35 -3.57
CA ASN A 111 -0.04 6.54 -3.85
C ASN A 111 0.38 5.82 -5.13
N LEU A 112 -0.55 5.48 -6.03
CA LEU A 112 -0.20 4.82 -7.28
C LEU A 112 0.59 5.78 -8.18
N ARG A 113 1.78 5.37 -8.62
CA ARG A 113 2.56 6.03 -9.66
C ARG A 113 2.02 5.60 -11.02
N PHE A 114 0.93 6.23 -11.46
CA PHE A 114 0.36 5.96 -12.78
C PHE A 114 -0.03 7.27 -13.49
N ASP A 115 0.35 7.34 -14.77
CA ASP A 115 -0.06 8.41 -15.68
C ASP A 115 -0.50 7.76 -17.01
N HIS A 116 -1.74 8.04 -17.43
CA HIS A 116 -2.30 7.45 -18.64
C HIS A 116 -1.46 7.78 -19.89
N SER A 117 -1.01 9.04 -20.03
CA SER A 117 -0.29 9.49 -21.22
C SER A 117 1.10 8.86 -21.32
N GLY A 118 1.80 8.78 -20.19
CA GLY A 118 3.10 8.15 -20.05
C GLY A 118 3.02 6.64 -20.25
N HIS A 119 2.01 5.99 -19.69
CA HIS A 119 1.79 4.55 -19.87
C HIS A 119 1.49 4.21 -21.33
N ALA A 120 0.54 4.92 -21.96
CA ALA A 120 0.22 4.70 -23.37
C ALA A 120 1.43 4.94 -24.31
N ALA A 121 2.28 5.94 -24.00
CA ALA A 121 3.51 6.17 -24.74
C ALA A 121 4.54 5.05 -24.51
N ALA A 122 4.70 4.58 -23.26
CA ALA A 122 5.62 3.51 -22.92
C ALA A 122 5.26 2.20 -23.62
N VAL A 123 3.98 1.83 -23.67
CA VAL A 123 3.55 0.61 -24.36
C VAL A 123 3.77 0.70 -25.86
N ARG A 124 3.39 1.81 -26.51
CA ARG A 124 3.68 2.02 -27.94
C ARG A 124 5.18 1.99 -28.27
N ASN A 125 6.03 2.45 -27.35
CA ASN A 125 7.48 2.42 -27.54
C ASN A 125 8.07 1.01 -27.36
N ALA A 126 7.50 0.23 -26.43
CA ALA A 126 7.93 -1.15 -26.17
C ALA A 126 7.53 -2.09 -27.31
N ASP A 127 6.34 -1.88 -27.89
CA ASP A 127 5.84 -2.62 -29.03
C ASP A 127 5.06 -1.67 -29.97
N PRO A 128 5.69 -1.16 -31.04
CA PRO A 128 5.04 -0.29 -32.02
C PRO A 128 3.93 -0.98 -32.81
N ASP A 129 3.95 -2.31 -32.88
CA ASP A 129 2.97 -3.12 -33.60
C ASP A 129 1.86 -3.64 -32.67
N ALA A 130 2.03 -3.53 -31.34
CA ALA A 130 0.96 -3.82 -30.39
C ALA A 130 -0.24 -2.93 -30.67
N GLU A 131 -1.42 -3.53 -30.61
CA GLU A 131 -2.66 -2.77 -30.56
C GLU A 131 -2.53 -1.77 -29.41
N ALA A 132 -2.70 -0.48 -29.72
CA ALA A 132 -2.55 0.58 -28.73
C ALA A 132 -3.44 0.23 -27.53
N VAL A 133 -2.87 0.30 -26.31
CA VAL A 133 -3.63 0.07 -25.08
C VAL A 133 -4.84 1.00 -25.09
N ASN A 134 -6.01 0.41 -25.33
CA ASN A 134 -7.28 1.11 -25.31
C ASN A 134 -7.79 1.16 -23.86
N CYS A 135 -8.80 1.99 -23.61
CA CYS A 135 -9.35 2.17 -22.27
C CYS A 135 -9.83 0.84 -21.65
N ALA A 136 -10.49 0.00 -22.46
CA ALA A 136 -11.06 -1.26 -22.03
C ALA A 136 -10.01 -2.30 -21.59
N ALA A 137 -8.78 -2.21 -22.10
CA ALA A 137 -7.68 -3.10 -21.70
C ALA A 137 -7.33 -3.00 -20.20
N CYS A 138 -7.59 -1.85 -19.57
CA CYS A 138 -7.33 -1.65 -18.14
C CYS A 138 -8.61 -1.49 -17.31
N HIS A 139 -9.67 -0.89 -17.88
CA HIS A 139 -10.89 -0.54 -17.15
C HIS A 139 -12.02 -1.57 -17.32
N GLY A 140 -11.92 -2.48 -18.30
CA GLY A 140 -13.04 -3.30 -18.74
C GLY A 140 -14.05 -2.52 -19.58
N ASP A 141 -15.04 -3.24 -20.12
CA ASP A 141 -16.16 -2.68 -20.90
C ASP A 141 -17.47 -2.94 -20.13
N PRO A 142 -18.36 -1.93 -19.91
CA PRO A 142 -18.26 -0.51 -20.27
C PRO A 142 -17.93 0.44 -19.10
N GLN A 143 -17.53 -0.08 -17.92
CA GLN A 143 -17.39 0.76 -16.72
C GLN A 143 -15.96 1.27 -16.52
N VAL A 144 -15.77 2.59 -16.58
CA VAL A 144 -14.50 3.22 -16.21
C VAL A 144 -14.36 3.31 -14.68
N VAL A 145 -14.01 2.18 -14.06
CA VAL A 145 -13.62 2.10 -12.65
C VAL A 145 -12.10 2.14 -12.51
N ARG A 146 -11.59 2.42 -11.31
CA ARG A 146 -10.14 2.29 -11.07
C ARG A 146 -9.72 0.84 -11.37
N ALA A 147 -8.74 0.68 -12.24
CA ALA A 147 -8.12 -0.61 -12.51
C ALA A 147 -7.59 -1.22 -11.20
N ASP A 148 -7.90 -2.50 -10.97
CA ASP A 148 -7.31 -3.23 -9.85
C ASP A 148 -5.84 -3.60 -10.15
N ALA A 149 -5.13 -4.13 -9.16
CA ALA A 149 -3.75 -4.53 -9.36
C ALA A 149 -3.61 -5.61 -10.43
N GLY A 150 -4.57 -6.53 -10.56
CA GLY A 150 -4.56 -7.62 -11.54
C GLY A 150 -4.50 -7.10 -12.98
N ALA A 151 -5.19 -6.01 -13.29
CA ALA A 151 -5.09 -5.35 -14.60
C ALA A 151 -3.65 -4.92 -14.92
N CYS A 152 -2.95 -4.32 -13.94
CA CYS A 152 -1.54 -3.96 -14.08
C CYS A 152 -0.67 -5.22 -14.26
N LEU A 153 -0.89 -6.22 -13.42
CA LEU A 153 -0.06 -7.43 -13.37
C LEU A 153 -0.18 -8.29 -14.63
N SER A 154 -1.31 -8.23 -15.34
CA SER A 154 -1.49 -8.91 -16.61
C SER A 154 -0.42 -8.57 -17.67
N CYS A 155 0.18 -7.38 -17.57
CA CYS A 155 1.30 -6.95 -18.41
C CYS A 155 2.63 -6.83 -17.65
N HIS A 156 2.61 -6.52 -16.35
CA HIS A 156 3.81 -6.15 -15.59
C HIS A 156 4.55 -7.30 -14.90
N GLY A 157 4.28 -8.56 -15.26
CA GLY A 157 5.17 -9.70 -14.97
C GLY A 157 5.20 -10.22 -13.53
N GLU A 158 4.58 -9.52 -12.57
CA GLU A 158 4.31 -10.06 -11.23
C GLU A 158 3.06 -10.95 -11.27
N THR A 159 3.06 -12.04 -10.51
CA THR A 159 1.90 -12.96 -10.47
C THR A 159 0.86 -12.52 -9.43
N GLU A 160 1.28 -11.82 -8.38
CA GLU A 160 0.43 -11.38 -7.29
C GLU A 160 0.90 -10.02 -6.76
N HIS A 161 -0.03 -9.17 -6.31
CA HIS A 161 0.29 -7.80 -5.87
C HIS A 161 1.13 -7.76 -4.59
N PHE A 162 0.90 -8.71 -3.68
CA PHE A 162 1.57 -8.77 -2.38
C PHE A 162 2.50 -9.99 -2.26
N ALA A 163 3.18 -10.39 -3.34
CA ALA A 163 4.17 -11.46 -3.25
C ALA A 163 5.41 -11.01 -2.46
N ASP A 164 6.13 -11.96 -1.85
CA ASP A 164 7.28 -11.68 -0.97
C ASP A 164 8.43 -10.91 -1.64
N ALA A 165 8.52 -10.95 -2.97
CA ALA A 165 9.56 -10.30 -3.75
C ALA A 165 9.08 -9.03 -4.49
N THR A 166 7.83 -8.61 -4.31
CA THR A 166 7.28 -7.48 -5.08
C THR A 166 7.99 -6.18 -4.75
N ASN A 167 8.53 -5.52 -5.77
CA ASN A 167 9.09 -4.18 -5.65
C ASN A 167 7.99 -3.13 -5.73
N CYS A 168 7.29 -2.92 -4.61
CA CYS A 168 6.19 -1.96 -4.46
C CYS A 168 6.50 -0.58 -5.04
N ALA A 169 7.75 -0.12 -4.91
CA ALA A 169 8.18 1.20 -5.37
C ALA A 169 8.25 1.37 -6.89
N THR A 170 8.09 0.28 -7.63
CA THR A 170 7.92 0.30 -9.08
C THR A 170 6.59 0.98 -9.43
N CYS A 171 5.52 0.57 -8.76
CA CYS A 171 4.15 0.97 -9.06
C CYS A 171 3.62 2.05 -8.11
N HIS A 172 4.17 2.15 -6.90
CA HIS A 172 3.71 3.09 -5.88
C HIS A 172 4.76 4.16 -5.58
N LEU A 173 4.28 5.34 -5.25
CA LEU A 173 5.04 6.45 -4.69
C LEU A 173 5.27 6.21 -3.18
N PRO A 174 6.35 6.77 -2.62
CA PRO A 174 6.48 6.92 -1.18
C PRO A 174 5.23 7.56 -0.57
N MET A 175 4.81 7.11 0.63
CA MET A 175 3.60 7.64 1.25
C MET A 175 3.67 9.16 1.51
N SER A 176 4.88 9.67 1.78
CA SER A 176 5.17 11.09 1.99
C SER A 176 4.87 11.93 0.75
N ASP A 177 4.97 11.32 -0.43
CA ASP A 177 4.73 11.97 -1.71
C ASP A 177 3.24 11.92 -2.10
N ALA A 178 2.40 11.29 -1.27
CA ALA A 178 0.95 11.23 -1.40
C ALA A 178 0.25 11.89 -0.20
N PRO A 179 0.37 13.22 -0.01
CA PRO A 179 -0.19 13.93 1.14
C PRO A 179 -1.72 13.90 1.20
N GLY A 180 -2.39 13.60 0.07
CA GLY A 180 -3.86 13.50 0.02
C GLY A 180 -4.44 12.28 0.74
N ILE A 181 -3.65 11.25 1.05
CA ILE A 181 -4.15 10.02 1.69
C ILE A 181 -4.33 10.25 3.20
N PRO A 182 -5.55 10.11 3.74
CA PRO A 182 -5.76 10.29 5.18
C PRO A 182 -5.16 9.12 5.97
N GLU A 183 -4.79 9.39 7.23
CA GLU A 183 -4.23 8.40 8.15
C GLU A 183 -5.13 7.17 8.32
N SER A 184 -6.45 7.36 8.40
CA SER A 184 -7.41 6.25 8.51
C SER A 184 -7.32 5.26 7.34
N ARG A 185 -6.99 5.75 6.14
CA ARG A 185 -6.83 4.90 4.96
C ARG A 185 -5.46 4.23 4.93
N ILE A 186 -4.44 4.90 5.43
CA ILE A 186 -3.11 4.30 5.60
C ILE A 186 -3.20 3.13 6.60
N ALA A 187 -4.00 3.26 7.67
CA ALA A 187 -4.27 2.20 8.64
C ALA A 187 -4.80 0.90 8.02
N GLU A 188 -5.56 1.03 6.91
CA GLU A 188 -6.18 -0.08 6.20
C GLU A 188 -5.22 -0.76 5.20
N TRP A 189 -4.01 -0.22 5.01
CA TRP A 189 -3.05 -0.84 4.10
C TRP A 189 -2.67 -2.24 4.58
N PRO A 190 -2.72 -3.25 3.68
CA PRO A 190 -2.42 -4.60 4.05
C PRO A 190 -0.93 -4.73 4.38
N ARG A 191 -0.62 -5.53 5.41
CA ARG A 191 0.75 -5.92 5.73
C ARG A 191 1.22 -7.00 4.74
N PRO A 192 2.28 -6.76 3.96
CA PRO A 192 2.82 -7.78 3.05
C PRO A 192 3.28 -9.04 3.80
N PRO A 193 3.10 -10.26 3.23
CA PRO A 193 3.48 -11.53 3.86
C PRO A 193 4.95 -11.61 4.28
N GLY A 194 5.86 -10.91 3.57
CA GLY A 194 7.27 -10.81 3.95
C GLY A 194 7.53 -10.28 5.38
N HIS A 195 6.57 -9.59 6.00
CA HIS A 195 6.67 -9.17 7.40
C HIS A 195 6.54 -10.32 8.41
N ASP A 196 5.91 -11.42 7.99
CA ASP A 196 5.65 -12.59 8.83
C ASP A 196 6.78 -13.62 8.78
N VAL A 197 7.82 -13.38 7.97
CA VAL A 197 9.01 -14.23 7.91
C VAL A 197 9.72 -14.24 9.27
N PRO A 198 10.00 -15.42 9.86
CA PRO A 198 10.72 -15.51 11.13
C PRO A 198 12.05 -14.75 11.09
N GLY A 199 12.29 -13.91 12.11
CA GLY A 199 13.50 -13.10 12.21
C GLY A 199 13.46 -11.78 11.43
N PHE A 200 12.38 -11.46 10.71
CA PHE A 200 12.23 -10.17 10.02
C PHE A 200 12.35 -9.00 11.00
N ALA A 201 11.60 -9.02 12.10
CA ALA A 201 11.70 -7.99 13.15
C ALA A 201 13.06 -8.01 13.88
N GLY A 202 13.66 -9.19 14.06
CA GLY A 202 14.94 -9.40 14.77
C GLY A 202 16.21 -9.06 13.97
N GLY A 203 16.12 -8.17 12.98
CA GLY A 203 17.24 -7.71 12.16
C GLY A 203 17.14 -8.04 10.67
N GLY A 204 16.24 -8.94 10.27
CA GLY A 204 16.03 -9.28 8.85
C GLY A 204 15.58 -8.06 8.01
N HIS A 205 14.72 -7.21 8.55
CA HIS A 205 14.27 -5.98 7.87
C HIS A 205 15.41 -4.97 7.69
N GLY A 206 16.33 -4.89 8.64
CA GLY A 206 17.51 -4.02 8.56
C GLY A 206 18.46 -4.48 7.45
N ALA A 207 18.73 -5.79 7.37
CA ALA A 207 19.53 -6.37 6.28
C ALA A 207 18.88 -6.11 4.91
N LEU A 208 17.55 -6.26 4.81
CA LEU A 208 16.81 -5.97 3.59
C LEU A 208 16.88 -4.47 3.22
N ALA A 209 16.72 -3.57 4.19
CA ALA A 209 16.80 -2.14 3.98
C ALA A 209 18.19 -1.72 3.45
N THR A 210 19.26 -2.25 4.05
CA THR A 210 20.63 -2.00 3.57
C THR A 210 20.86 -2.59 2.18
N ALA A 211 20.39 -3.81 1.91
CA ALA A 211 20.56 -4.44 0.60
C ALA A 211 19.79 -3.75 -0.54
N THR A 212 18.69 -3.07 -0.22
CA THR A 212 17.84 -2.36 -1.18
C THR A 212 18.10 -0.85 -1.23
N CYS A 213 19.03 -0.37 -0.40
CA CYS A 213 19.47 1.02 -0.41
C CYS A 213 20.26 1.31 -1.70
N PRO A 214 19.87 2.33 -2.48
CA PRO A 214 20.65 2.82 -3.60
C PRO A 214 22.09 3.16 -3.20
N ALA A 215 23.05 2.92 -4.09
CA ALA A 215 24.48 3.16 -3.83
C ALA A 215 24.82 4.65 -3.60
N ASP A 216 23.95 5.56 -4.02
CA ASP A 216 24.04 7.00 -3.79
C ASP A 216 23.43 7.44 -2.44
N GLY A 217 23.01 6.49 -1.60
CA GLY A 217 22.44 6.77 -0.27
C GLY A 217 20.97 7.19 -0.32
N GLY A 218 20.25 6.87 -1.40
CA GLY A 218 18.80 7.06 -1.49
C GLY A 218 18.02 6.21 -0.48
N ALA A 219 16.72 6.50 -0.33
CA ALA A 219 15.86 5.71 0.53
C ALA A 219 15.65 4.29 -0.03
N PRO A 220 15.52 3.25 0.82
CA PRO A 220 15.04 1.94 0.39
C PRO A 220 13.59 2.10 -0.10
N ALA A 221 13.44 2.23 -1.43
CA ALA A 221 12.23 2.75 -2.04
C ALA A 221 10.99 1.93 -1.68
N ASN A 222 11.14 0.61 -1.49
CA ASN A 222 10.05 -0.29 -1.11
C ASN A 222 9.46 0.01 0.26
N CYS A 223 10.31 0.25 1.28
CA CYS A 223 9.84 0.56 2.61
C CYS A 223 9.12 1.91 2.63
N ALA A 224 9.61 2.88 1.83
CA ALA A 224 9.05 4.22 1.73
C ALA A 224 7.60 4.26 1.24
N VAL A 225 7.14 3.22 0.52
CA VAL A 225 5.76 3.10 0.04
C VAL A 225 4.75 3.09 1.19
N CYS A 226 5.09 2.43 2.30
CA CYS A 226 4.20 2.25 3.46
C CYS A 226 4.69 2.93 4.74
N HIS A 227 6.00 3.12 4.87
CA HIS A 227 6.64 3.63 6.08
C HIS A 227 7.42 4.91 5.78
N SER A 228 7.22 5.92 6.63
CA SER A 228 8.06 7.12 6.62
C SER A 228 9.19 6.97 7.65
N ARG A 229 10.12 7.94 7.66
CA ARG A 229 11.14 8.02 8.72
C ARG A 229 10.53 8.03 10.11
N THR A 230 9.35 8.64 10.27
CA THR A 230 8.66 8.73 11.57
C THR A 230 8.28 7.36 12.11
N PHE A 231 7.94 6.39 11.26
CA PHE A 231 7.69 5.01 11.69
C PHE A 231 8.98 4.37 12.22
N CYS A 232 10.08 4.50 11.48
CA CYS A 232 11.37 3.91 11.86
C CYS A 232 11.88 4.46 13.19
N LEU A 233 11.67 5.76 13.45
CA LEU A 233 12.03 6.45 14.69
C LEU A 233 11.32 5.90 15.94
N ASN A 234 10.25 5.11 15.79
CA ASN A 234 9.60 4.47 16.94
C ASN A 234 10.46 3.34 17.55
N CYS A 235 11.36 2.75 16.75
CA CYS A 235 12.22 1.65 17.19
C CYS A 235 13.69 2.05 17.09
N HIS A 236 14.13 2.54 15.95
CA HIS A 236 15.52 2.90 15.68
C HIS A 236 15.87 4.24 16.31
N VAL A 237 16.36 4.20 17.55
CA VAL A 237 16.80 5.40 18.27
C VAL A 237 18.04 6.04 17.65
N ASP A 238 18.81 5.28 16.86
CA ASP A 238 19.95 5.69 16.04
C ASP A 238 19.56 6.02 14.59
N ALA A 239 18.25 6.18 14.31
CA ALA A 239 17.74 6.47 12.97
C ALA A 239 18.43 7.65 12.25
N PRO A 240 18.82 8.76 12.91
CA PRO A 240 19.57 9.83 12.26
C PRO A 240 20.95 9.38 11.72
N GLU A 241 21.57 8.40 12.36
CA GLU A 241 22.89 7.85 12.01
C GLU A 241 22.82 6.73 10.97
N ARG A 242 21.63 6.17 10.71
CA ARG A 242 21.39 5.11 9.72
C ARG A 242 21.04 5.74 8.36
N PRO A 243 21.92 5.69 7.33
CA PRO A 243 21.66 6.34 6.04
C PRO A 243 20.34 5.91 5.40
N GLU A 244 19.97 4.64 5.52
CA GLU A 244 18.75 4.07 4.93
C GLU A 244 17.48 4.67 5.56
N ILE A 245 17.51 4.98 6.85
CA ILE A 245 16.41 5.64 7.57
C ILE A 245 16.49 7.15 7.34
N ALA A 246 17.70 7.71 7.37
CA ALA A 246 17.95 9.13 7.21
C ALA A 246 17.62 9.67 5.81
N ALA A 247 17.49 8.79 4.82
CA ALA A 247 17.04 9.16 3.48
C ALA A 247 15.51 9.24 3.36
N LEU A 248 14.74 8.64 4.28
CA LEU A 248 13.28 8.66 4.23
C LEU A 248 12.73 10.05 4.62
N ALA A 249 11.62 10.46 3.99
CA ALA A 249 10.91 11.66 4.41
C ALA A 249 10.19 11.45 5.75
N LEU A 250 10.00 12.53 6.52
CA LEU A 250 9.16 12.53 7.71
C LEU A 250 7.68 12.61 7.33
N ASP A 251 6.85 11.82 8.01
CA ASP A 251 5.40 11.85 7.84
C ASP A 251 4.73 11.18 9.05
N ASP A 252 4.08 11.98 9.89
CA ASP A 252 3.47 11.50 11.14
C ASP A 252 2.32 10.51 10.90
N ARG A 253 1.70 10.52 9.71
CA ARG A 253 0.62 9.57 9.38
C ARG A 253 1.10 8.11 9.42
N SER A 254 2.41 7.87 9.28
CA SER A 254 2.98 6.52 9.33
C SER A 254 2.90 5.88 10.73
N ARG A 255 2.62 6.66 11.77
CA ARG A 255 2.47 6.16 13.16
C ARG A 255 1.23 5.31 13.36
N VAL A 256 0.29 5.33 12.40
CA VAL A 256 -0.89 4.47 12.44
C VAL A 256 -0.52 2.99 12.38
N HIS A 257 0.65 2.67 11.81
CA HIS A 257 1.23 1.36 11.89
C HIS A 257 2.03 1.21 13.18
N GLN A 258 1.74 0.14 13.94
CA GLN A 258 2.47 -0.20 15.15
C GLN A 258 3.31 -1.45 14.89
N ALA A 259 4.61 -1.35 15.15
CA ALA A 259 5.46 -2.53 15.28
C ALA A 259 5.27 -3.12 16.67
N SER A 260 5.01 -4.43 16.76
CA SER A 260 5.06 -5.14 18.03
C SER A 260 6.51 -5.53 18.30
N LEU A 261 7.15 -4.84 19.24
CA LEU A 261 8.44 -5.25 19.76
C LEU A 261 8.21 -6.21 20.93
N VAL A 262 8.78 -7.40 20.83
CA VAL A 262 8.84 -8.33 21.96
C VAL A 262 10.17 -8.08 22.64
N SER A 263 10.13 -7.79 23.94
CA SER A 263 11.35 -7.71 24.74
C SER A 263 12.15 -9.01 24.58
N PRO A 264 13.47 -8.94 24.36
CA PRO A 264 14.29 -10.14 24.34
C PRO A 264 14.12 -10.94 25.64
N GLY A 265 14.21 -12.27 25.56
CA GLY A 265 13.90 -13.16 26.68
C GLY A 265 14.76 -12.90 27.93
N ASP A 266 15.98 -12.39 27.76
CA ASP A 266 16.87 -12.00 28.84
C ASP A 266 16.29 -10.92 29.77
N HIS A 267 15.35 -10.09 29.28
CA HIS A 267 14.68 -9.08 30.10
C HIS A 267 13.80 -9.70 31.18
N ALA A 268 13.38 -10.96 30.99
CA ALA A 268 12.58 -11.69 31.97
C ALA A 268 13.43 -12.40 33.04
N GLU A 269 14.75 -12.46 32.86
CA GLU A 269 15.65 -13.14 33.80
C GLU A 269 15.76 -12.33 35.10
N ALA A 270 15.69 -13.02 36.24
CA ALA A 270 15.63 -12.38 37.56
C ALA A 270 16.89 -11.57 37.89
N ASP A 271 18.03 -11.93 37.31
CA ASP A 271 19.32 -11.29 37.50
C ASP A 271 19.69 -10.31 36.36
N PHE A 272 18.80 -10.07 35.39
CA PHE A 272 19.06 -9.18 34.25
C PHE A 272 19.61 -7.82 34.67
N LEU A 273 18.98 -7.17 35.65
CA LEU A 273 19.44 -5.85 36.12
C LEU A 273 20.88 -5.89 36.68
N ALA A 274 21.29 -7.00 37.30
CA ALA A 274 22.64 -7.17 37.82
C ALA A 274 23.66 -7.59 36.74
N MET A 275 23.21 -8.32 35.72
CA MET A 275 24.08 -9.02 34.77
C MET A 275 24.06 -8.45 33.34
N HIS A 276 23.13 -7.55 33.00
CA HIS A 276 23.01 -7.01 31.63
C HIS A 276 24.28 -6.33 31.14
N GLY A 277 25.07 -5.73 32.04
CA GLY A 277 26.37 -5.14 31.72
C GLY A 277 27.40 -6.15 31.21
N HIS A 278 27.31 -7.42 31.64
CA HIS A 278 28.15 -8.49 31.11
C HIS A 278 27.73 -8.88 29.69
N SER A 279 26.43 -8.83 29.41
CA SER A 279 25.85 -9.08 28.08
C SER A 279 26.18 -7.97 27.06
N LEU A 280 26.50 -6.76 27.52
CA LEU A 280 26.84 -5.61 26.65
C LEU A 280 28.12 -5.77 25.82
N GLY A 281 28.91 -6.84 26.01
CA GLY A 281 30.08 -7.15 25.19
C GLY A 281 29.73 -7.38 23.71
N GLU A 282 29.63 -8.64 23.28
CA GLU A 282 29.32 -8.95 21.87
C GLU A 282 27.90 -8.57 21.45
N ALA A 283 26.97 -8.38 22.40
CA ALA A 283 25.56 -8.07 22.12
C ALA A 283 25.18 -6.60 22.28
N GLY A 284 26.14 -5.68 22.54
CA GLY A 284 25.83 -4.25 22.76
C GLY A 284 25.03 -3.59 21.62
N ALA A 285 25.26 -4.03 20.36
CA ALA A 285 24.50 -3.56 19.20
C ALA A 285 23.01 -3.95 19.25
N ALA A 286 22.66 -5.07 19.89
CA ALA A 286 21.27 -5.49 20.05
C ALA A 286 20.52 -4.58 21.04
N CYS A 287 21.17 -4.15 22.13
CA CYS A 287 20.58 -3.25 23.11
C CYS A 287 20.32 -1.84 22.51
N ALA A 288 21.21 -1.36 21.64
CA ALA A 288 21.07 -0.08 20.94
C ALA A 288 19.85 -0.01 20.01
N THR A 289 19.22 -1.15 19.70
CA THR A 289 17.99 -1.19 18.90
C THR A 289 16.79 -0.62 19.65
N CYS A 290 16.78 -0.67 20.99
CA CYS A 290 15.65 -0.18 21.80
C CYS A 290 16.06 0.87 22.85
N HIS A 291 17.34 0.95 23.18
CA HIS A 291 17.86 1.84 24.22
C HIS A 291 18.84 2.84 23.63
N THR A 292 18.63 4.12 23.94
CA THR A 292 19.59 5.17 23.62
C THR A 292 20.79 5.10 24.56
N GLU A 293 21.91 5.73 24.17
CA GLU A 293 23.02 5.97 25.09
C GLU A 293 22.55 6.69 26.37
N GLU A 294 21.64 7.66 26.24
CA GLU A 294 21.07 8.38 27.38
C GLU A 294 20.30 7.43 28.31
N SER A 295 19.55 6.46 27.76
CA SER A 295 18.85 5.43 28.55
C SER A 295 19.83 4.62 29.41
N CYS A 296 21.01 4.31 28.89
CA CYS A 296 22.06 3.62 29.65
C CYS A 296 22.66 4.55 30.72
N ARG A 297 22.93 5.81 30.37
CA ARG A 297 23.55 6.79 31.25
C ARG A 297 22.70 7.08 32.50
N VAL A 298 21.36 7.03 32.44
CA VAL A 298 20.50 7.24 33.63
C VAL A 298 20.90 6.34 34.81
N CYS A 299 21.31 5.09 34.55
CA CYS A 299 21.75 4.16 35.59
C CYS A 299 23.28 4.04 35.68
N HIS A 300 23.99 4.30 34.57
CA HIS A 300 25.45 4.16 34.46
C HIS A 300 26.22 5.49 34.61
N VAL A 301 25.59 6.55 35.12
CA VAL A 301 26.23 7.82 35.48
C VAL A 301 27.29 7.58 36.55
N ALA A 302 28.55 7.46 36.13
CA ALA A 302 29.76 7.39 36.96
C ALA A 302 29.97 6.10 37.79
N GLY A 303 29.98 4.95 37.11
CA GLY A 303 30.51 3.69 37.64
C GLY A 303 31.99 3.42 37.38
N ALA A 304 32.80 4.42 36.97
CA ALA A 304 34.26 4.29 36.92
C ALA A 304 34.84 4.32 38.34
N VAL A 305 34.44 3.37 39.18
CA VAL A 305 35.30 2.93 40.28
C VAL A 305 36.38 2.11 39.59
N SER A 306 37.52 2.74 39.33
CA SER A 306 38.75 2.03 39.03
C SER A 306 38.97 0.96 40.11
N LEU A 307 38.66 -0.30 39.82
CA LEU A 307 39.27 -1.41 40.52
C LEU A 307 40.73 -1.45 40.04
N SER A 308 41.58 -0.68 40.71
CA SER A 308 43.00 -0.97 40.73
C SER A 308 43.19 -2.27 41.51
N ILE A 309 43.52 -3.33 40.79
CA ILE A 309 44.11 -4.56 41.35
C ILE A 309 45.59 -4.29 41.59
#